data_AF-A0A645EZD7-F1
#
_entry.id   AF-A0A645EZD7-F1
#
_cell.length_a   1.000
_cell.length_b   1.000
_cell.length_c   1.000
_cell.angle_alpha   90.00
_cell.angle_beta   90.00
_cell.angle_gamma   90.00
#
_symmetry.space_group_name_H-M   'P 1'
#
loop_
_entity.id
_entity.type
_entity.pdbx_description
1 polymer ?
#
loop_
_entity_poly.entity_id
_entity_poly.type
_entity_poly.pdbx_seq_one_letter_code
_entity_poly.pdbx_strand_id
1 'polypeptide(L)'
;MIQKGAAAIYTPEGKTQVAEVIGYYMNNAKVIREGLAAAGLTVYGGVNAPYIWCKTPEGLGSWDFFDLLLDKAKVVTTPGAGFGPSGEGYIRLTAFGDAAATKEAVERIRTSL
;
A
#
# COMPACT_ATOMS: atom_id res chain seq x y z
N MET A 1 -29.51 9.28 -9.93
CA MET A 1 -28.88 9.76 -8.68
C MET A 1 -27.36 9.63 -8.71
N ILE A 2 -26.82 8.48 -9.16
CA ILE A 2 -25.36 8.21 -9.24
C ILE A 2 -24.58 9.24 -10.09
N GLN A 3 -25.07 9.58 -11.28
CA GLN A 3 -24.42 10.57 -12.16
C GLN A 3 -24.36 11.98 -11.56
N LYS A 4 -25.31 12.35 -10.69
CA LYS A 4 -25.30 13.67 -10.02
C LYS A 4 -24.19 13.75 -8.97
N GLY A 5 -23.90 12.65 -8.26
CA GLY A 5 -22.77 12.59 -7.34
C GLY A 5 -21.42 12.67 -8.08
N ALA A 6 -21.28 11.94 -9.19
CA ALA A 6 -20.08 12.04 -10.03
C ALA A 6 -19.89 13.45 -10.62
N ALA A 7 -20.97 14.10 -11.06
CA ALA A 7 -20.89 15.47 -11.57
C ALA A 7 -20.40 16.47 -10.50
N ALA A 8 -20.73 16.26 -9.23
CA ALA A 8 -20.36 17.15 -8.14
C ALA A 8 -18.82 17.25 -7.92
N ILE A 9 -18.06 16.20 -8.28
CA ILE A 9 -16.59 16.22 -8.12
C ILE A 9 -15.91 17.23 -9.05
N TYR A 10 -16.61 17.73 -10.08
CA TYR A 10 -16.08 18.70 -11.03
C TYR A 10 -16.27 20.17 -10.60
N THR A 11 -17.02 20.41 -9.52
CA THR A 11 -17.14 21.75 -8.89
C THR A 11 -15.83 22.18 -8.24
N PRO A 12 -15.60 23.48 -7.98
CA PRO A 12 -14.43 23.95 -7.23
C PRO A 12 -14.28 23.26 -5.87
N GLU A 13 -15.37 23.13 -5.10
CA GLU A 13 -15.39 22.49 -3.79
C GLU A 13 -15.10 20.98 -3.90
N GLY A 14 -15.72 20.31 -4.87
CA GLY A 14 -15.49 18.89 -5.13
C GLY A 14 -14.06 18.58 -5.53
N LYS A 15 -13.43 19.44 -6.34
CA LYS A 15 -12.01 19.31 -6.71
C LYS A 15 -11.08 19.44 -5.50
N THR A 16 -11.35 20.39 -4.60
CA THR A 16 -10.60 20.55 -3.34
C THR A 16 -10.71 19.30 -2.48
N GLN A 17 -11.93 18.79 -2.28
CA GLN A 17 -12.17 17.57 -1.50
C GLN A 17 -11.47 16.34 -2.10
N VAL A 18 -11.51 16.17 -3.43
CA VAL A 18 -10.80 15.09 -4.12
C VAL A 18 -9.29 15.22 -3.93
N ALA A 19 -8.73 16.42 -4.05
CA ALA A 19 -7.31 16.67 -3.84
C ALA A 19 -6.88 16.36 -2.40
N GLU A 20 -7.68 16.72 -1.40
CA GLU A 20 -7.43 16.39 0.01
C GLU A 20 -7.40 14.88 0.25
N VAL A 21 -8.37 14.14 -0.29
CA VAL A 21 -8.45 12.68 -0.16
C VAL A 21 -7.27 11.99 -0.86
N ILE A 22 -6.89 12.46 -2.06
CA ILE A 22 -5.69 11.97 -2.74
C ILE A 22 -4.46 12.24 -1.89
N GLY A 23 -4.31 13.46 -1.36
CA GLY A 23 -3.19 13.86 -0.50
C GLY A 23 -3.07 12.97 0.74
N TYR A 24 -4.20 12.64 1.37
CA TYR A 24 -4.27 11.75 2.52
C TYR A 24 -3.69 10.35 2.19
N TYR A 25 -4.17 9.72 1.12
CA TYR A 25 -3.67 8.39 0.75
C TYR A 25 -2.25 8.41 0.18
N MET A 26 -1.82 9.51 -0.45
CA MET A 26 -0.43 9.66 -0.87
C MET A 26 0.51 9.85 0.33
N ASN A 27 0.05 10.49 1.42
CA ASN A 27 0.80 10.53 2.67
C ASN A 27 0.92 9.13 3.30
N ASN A 28 -0.15 8.32 3.28
CA ASN A 28 -0.07 6.92 3.69
C ASN A 28 0.92 6.13 2.82
N ALA A 29 0.91 6.34 1.51
CA ALA A 29 1.84 5.69 0.58
C ALA A 29 3.29 6.04 0.91
N LYS A 30 3.56 7.31 1.25
CA LYS A 30 4.87 7.76 1.73
C LYS A 30 5.30 7.02 3.00
N VAL A 31 4.41 6.96 4.01
CA VAL A 31 4.68 6.26 5.28
C VAL A 31 5.02 4.79 5.07
N ILE A 32 4.25 4.09 4.23
CA ILE A 32 4.51 2.67 3.92
C ILE A 32 5.86 2.53 3.20
N ARG A 33 6.09 3.33 2.16
CA ARG A 33 7.33 3.28 1.37
C ARG A 33 8.57 3.50 2.24
N GLU A 34 8.56 4.56 3.05
CA GLU A 34 9.68 4.92 3.92
C GLU A 34 9.89 3.87 5.03
N GLY A 35 8.82 3.40 5.66
CA GLY A 35 8.92 2.43 6.73
C GLY A 35 9.40 1.04 6.27
N LEU A 36 8.91 0.55 5.13
CA LEU A 36 9.40 -0.71 4.55
C LEU A 36 10.85 -0.59 4.08
N ALA A 37 11.24 0.55 3.48
CA ALA A 37 12.64 0.80 3.13
C ALA A 37 13.54 0.83 4.37
N ALA A 38 13.09 1.46 5.46
CA ALA A 38 13.81 1.48 6.74
C ALA A 38 13.91 0.08 7.39
N ALA A 39 12.98 -0.83 7.09
CA ALA A 39 13.04 -2.24 7.47
C ALA A 39 13.98 -3.08 6.58
N GLY A 40 14.71 -2.45 5.64
CA GLY A 40 15.67 -3.13 4.76
C GLY A 40 15.04 -3.74 3.49
N LEU A 41 13.74 -3.54 3.25
CA LEU A 41 13.07 -4.08 2.08
C LEU A 41 13.30 -3.20 0.84
N THR A 42 13.34 -3.84 -0.33
CA THR A 42 13.41 -3.13 -1.61
C THR A 42 12.02 -2.73 -2.08
N VAL A 43 11.75 -1.44 -2.20
CA VAL A 43 10.42 -0.88 -2.50
C VAL A 43 10.37 -0.03 -3.76
N TYR A 44 9.29 -0.18 -4.52
CA TYR A 44 8.96 0.54 -5.75
C TYR A 44 7.56 1.14 -5.64
N GLY A 45 7.25 2.14 -6.47
CA GLY A 45 5.95 2.83 -6.42
C GLY A 45 5.77 3.71 -5.18
N GLY A 46 4.53 4.05 -4.83
CA GLY A 46 4.20 4.95 -3.71
C GLY A 46 4.51 6.43 -3.95
N VAL A 47 4.95 6.82 -5.16
CA VAL A 47 5.26 8.21 -5.53
C VAL A 47 4.13 8.85 -6.34
N ASN A 48 3.62 8.11 -7.32
CA ASN A 48 2.56 8.57 -8.24
C ASN A 48 1.29 7.70 -8.16
N ALA A 49 1.26 6.74 -7.24
CA ALA A 49 0.15 5.80 -7.08
C ALA A 49 -0.02 5.41 -5.59
N PRO A 50 -1.25 5.15 -5.12
CA PRO A 50 -1.56 4.85 -3.72
C PRO A 50 -1.30 3.38 -3.37
N TYR A 51 -0.18 2.83 -3.85
CA TYR A 51 0.25 1.48 -3.53
C TYR A 51 1.77 1.33 -3.70
N ILE A 52 2.33 0.42 -2.89
CA ILE A 52 3.75 0.10 -2.85
C ILE A 52 3.92 -1.29 -3.43
N TRP A 53 4.92 -1.45 -4.28
CA TRP A 53 5.37 -2.73 -4.78
C TRP A 53 6.66 -3.10 -4.07
N CYS A 54 6.63 -4.14 -3.25
CA CYS A 54 7.74 -4.53 -2.40
C CYS A 54 8.29 -5.87 -2.86
N LYS A 55 9.62 -5.95 -3.04
CA LYS A 55 10.29 -7.22 -3.28
C LYS A 55 10.30 -8.05 -2.00
N THR A 56 10.05 -9.34 -2.09
CA THR A 56 10.16 -10.26 -0.96
C THR A 56 11.63 -10.36 -0.51
N PRO A 57 11.90 -10.51 0.80
CA PRO A 57 13.26 -10.71 1.29
C PRO A 57 13.77 -12.10 0.94
N GLU A 58 15.10 -12.26 0.86
CA GLU A 58 15.79 -13.57 0.81
C GLU A 58 15.32 -14.57 -0.27
N GLY A 59 14.66 -14.09 -1.33
CA GLY A 59 14.14 -14.95 -2.40
C GLY A 59 12.88 -15.73 -2.04
N LEU A 60 12.18 -15.35 -0.96
CA LEU A 60 10.86 -15.89 -0.60
C LEU A 60 9.85 -15.73 -1.75
N GLY A 61 8.97 -16.71 -1.91
CA GLY A 61 7.86 -16.61 -2.85
C GLY A 61 6.86 -15.52 -2.45
N SER A 62 6.09 -15.02 -3.42
CA SER A 62 5.04 -14.02 -3.19
C SER A 62 3.99 -14.48 -2.19
N TRP A 63 3.57 -15.75 -2.28
CA TRP A 63 2.58 -16.34 -1.37
C TRP A 63 3.16 -16.61 0.02
N ASP A 64 4.38 -17.15 0.10
CA ASP A 64 5.04 -17.40 1.38
C ASP A 64 5.23 -16.10 2.18
N PHE A 65 5.61 -15.01 1.52
CA PHE A 65 5.75 -13.73 2.18
C PHE A 65 4.40 -13.13 2.58
N PHE A 66 3.35 -13.32 1.78
CA PHE A 66 1.99 -12.95 2.16
C PHE A 66 1.54 -13.67 3.43
N ASP A 67 1.70 -14.99 3.49
CA ASP A 67 1.31 -15.81 4.65
C ASP A 67 2.12 -15.41 5.89
N LEU A 68 3.43 -15.18 5.75
CA LEU A 68 4.27 -14.70 6.85
C LEU A 68 3.76 -13.38 7.45
N LEU A 69 3.44 -12.40 6.60
CA LEU A 69 2.94 -11.10 7.07
C LEU A 69 1.53 -11.20 7.66
N LEU A 70 0.68 -12.06 7.08
CA LEU A 70 -0.65 -12.32 7.61
C LEU A 70 -0.60 -12.96 9.00
N ASP A 71 0.28 -13.96 9.18
CA ASP A 71 0.36 -14.72 10.41
C ASP A 71 1.14 -14.01 11.51
N LYS A 72 2.27 -13.38 11.17
CA LYS A 72 3.14 -12.72 12.17
C LYS A 72 2.76 -11.27 12.40
N ALA A 73 2.63 -10.48 11.34
CA ALA A 73 2.36 -9.05 11.43
C ALA A 73 0.86 -8.73 11.53
N LYS A 74 -0.02 -9.69 11.25
CA LYS A 74 -1.47 -9.48 11.11
C LYS A 74 -1.79 -8.40 10.07
N VAL A 75 -1.02 -8.39 8.97
CA VAL A 75 -1.17 -7.45 7.86
C VAL A 75 -1.46 -8.22 6.58
N VAL A 76 -2.61 -7.95 5.97
CA VAL A 76 -2.98 -8.49 4.66
C VAL A 76 -2.26 -7.70 3.58
N THR A 77 -1.61 -8.40 2.65
CA THR A 77 -1.02 -7.81 1.43
C THR A 77 -1.62 -8.47 0.18
N THR A 78 -1.20 -8.09 -1.02
CA THR A 78 -1.56 -8.83 -2.24
C THR A 78 -0.33 -9.54 -2.81
N PRO A 79 -0.31 -10.88 -2.91
CA PRO A 79 0.80 -11.60 -3.54
C PRO A 79 1.04 -11.14 -4.97
N GLY A 80 2.29 -10.85 -5.31
CA GLY A 80 2.65 -10.33 -6.62
C GLY A 80 2.40 -11.33 -7.75
N ALA A 81 2.51 -12.63 -7.48
CA ALA A 81 2.15 -13.71 -8.40
C ALA A 81 0.72 -13.59 -8.96
N GLY A 82 -0.21 -13.02 -8.20
CA GLY A 82 -1.59 -12.77 -8.66
C GLY A 82 -1.70 -11.75 -9.80
N PHE A 83 -0.65 -10.96 -10.06
CA PHE A 83 -0.56 -10.01 -11.17
C PHE A 83 0.12 -10.61 -12.42
N GLY A 84 0.45 -11.89 -12.39
CA GLY A 84 1.12 -12.63 -13.47
C GLY A 84 2.55 -13.07 -13.12
N PRO A 85 3.21 -13.84 -14.00
CA PRO A 85 4.49 -14.49 -13.69
C PRO A 85 5.61 -13.51 -13.30
N SER A 86 5.64 -12.32 -13.89
CA SER A 86 6.63 -11.28 -13.57
C SER A 86 6.43 -10.63 -12.21
N GLY A 87 5.33 -10.94 -11.51
CA GLY A 87 5.07 -10.48 -10.15
C GLY A 87 5.55 -11.43 -9.06
N GLU A 88 6.05 -12.63 -9.41
CA GLU A 88 6.61 -13.57 -8.44
C GLU A 88 7.82 -12.96 -7.71
N GLY A 89 7.94 -13.23 -6.41
CA GLY A 89 8.95 -12.59 -5.55
C GLY A 89 8.64 -11.15 -5.17
N TYR A 90 7.38 -10.73 -5.29
CA TYR A 90 6.89 -9.42 -4.84
C TYR A 90 5.55 -9.50 -4.11
N ILE A 91 5.21 -8.42 -3.41
CA ILE A 91 3.88 -8.15 -2.85
C ILE A 91 3.46 -6.71 -3.14
N ARG A 92 2.15 -6.47 -3.15
CA ARG A 92 1.56 -5.11 -3.19
C ARG A 92 0.95 -4.76 -1.84
N LEU A 93 1.24 -3.55 -1.36
CA LEU A 93 0.54 -2.94 -0.22
C LEU A 93 -0.27 -1.74 -0.72
N THR A 94 -1.52 -1.62 -0.26
CA THR A 94 -2.36 -0.46 -0.55
C THR A 94 -2.15 0.63 0.49
N ALA A 95 -2.24 1.88 0.06
CA ALA A 95 -2.27 3.04 0.95
C ALA A 95 -3.69 3.43 1.39
N PHE A 96 -4.72 2.73 0.88
CA PHE A 96 -6.11 2.94 1.28
C PHE A 96 -6.35 2.36 2.67
N GLY A 97 -6.58 3.25 3.62
CA GLY A 97 -6.87 2.91 5.01
C GLY A 97 -6.61 4.10 5.92
N ASP A 98 -6.90 3.94 7.21
CA ASP A 98 -6.65 4.98 8.20
C ASP A 98 -5.14 5.21 8.40
N ALA A 99 -4.73 6.45 8.57
CA ALA A 99 -3.31 6.81 8.74
C ALA A 99 -2.70 6.19 10.00
N ALA A 100 -3.48 6.03 11.07
CA ALA A 100 -3.02 5.38 12.30
C ALA A 100 -2.81 3.87 12.08
N ALA A 101 -3.78 3.18 11.49
CA ALA A 101 -3.67 1.77 11.13
C ALA A 101 -2.53 1.52 10.12
N THR A 102 -2.30 2.46 9.20
CA THR A 102 -1.17 2.41 8.25
C THR A 102 0.17 2.42 8.98
N LYS A 103 0.37 3.36 9.91
CA LYS A 103 1.59 3.44 10.72
C LYS A 103 1.80 2.18 11.57
N GLU A 104 0.72 1.69 12.17
CA GLU A 104 0.75 0.47 12.96
C GLU A 104 1.12 -0.75 12.11
N ALA A 105 0.51 -0.92 10.93
CA ALA A 105 0.82 -2.02 10.03
C ALA A 105 2.29 -2.01 9.61
N VAL A 106 2.85 -0.84 9.29
CA VAL A 106 4.27 -0.67 8.94
C VAL A 106 5.17 -1.08 10.11
N GLU A 107 4.83 -0.68 11.33
CA GLU A 107 5.61 -1.03 12.52
C GLU A 107 5.54 -2.54 12.84
N ARG A 108 4.36 -3.15 12.69
CA ARG A 108 4.19 -4.60 12.83
C ARG A 108 5.01 -5.38 11.81
N ILE A 109 5.06 -4.90 10.56
CA ILE A 109 5.93 -5.49 9.53
C ILE A 109 7.40 -5.36 9.97
N ARG A 110 7.86 -4.16 10.34
CA ARG A 110 9.25 -3.92 10.76
C ARG A 110 9.72 -4.82 11.90
N THR A 111 8.82 -5.19 12.82
CA THR A 111 9.11 -6.04 13.98
C THR A 111 8.90 -7.54 13.74
N SER A 112 8.30 -7.92 12.60
CA SER A 112 8.02 -9.32 12.23
C SER A 112 8.98 -9.88 11.19
N LEU A 113 9.83 -9.04 10.61
CA LEU A 113 10.94 -9.37 9.72
C LEU A 113 12.19 -9.62 10.57
#